data_AF-A0A511UWW4-F1
#
_entry.id   AF-A0A511UWW4-F1
#
_cell.length_a   1.000
_cell.length_b   1.000
_cell.length_c   1.000
_cell.angle_alpha   90.00
_cell.angle_beta   90.00
_cell.angle_gamma   90.00
#
_symmetry.space_group_name_H-M   'P 1'
#
loop_
_entity.id
_entity.type
_entity.pdbx_description
1 polymer ?
#
loop_
_entity_poly.entity_id
_entity_poly.type
_entity_poly.pdbx_seq_one_letter_code
_entity_poly.pdbx_strand_id
1 'polypeptide(L)'
;MAFLKNETGFTLINTLLSFVLITCSLPFLIVLLQKSQELLNLEEELSVQHFFYFLQDDVKRSIDYQIIRDELYMTLDTGKQVQIGRNGHVIRRTVDQKGYEIYLRNVQSFHLYNLKYGFLVSIEMTTGGQYEKEIIFYNK
;
A
#
# COMPACT_ATOMS: atom_id res chain seq x y z
N MET A 1 -56.38 40.23 -19.74
CA MET A 1 -55.16 39.66 -19.15
C MET A 1 -55.31 38.15 -19.10
N ALA A 2 -54.62 37.44 -19.99
CA ALA A 2 -54.62 35.98 -19.98
C ALA A 2 -53.60 35.49 -18.95
N PHE A 3 -54.04 34.72 -17.97
CA PHE A 3 -53.13 34.02 -17.06
C PHE A 3 -52.50 32.84 -17.80
N LEU A 4 -51.20 32.92 -18.07
CA LEU A 4 -50.41 31.77 -18.53
C LEU A 4 -50.37 30.73 -17.41
N LYS A 5 -51.03 29.60 -17.62
CA LYS A 5 -51.06 28.48 -16.68
C LYS A 5 -49.68 27.80 -16.72
N ASN A 6 -48.92 27.90 -15.64
CA ASN A 6 -47.60 27.29 -15.52
C ASN A 6 -47.73 25.79 -15.22
N GLU A 7 -47.75 24.96 -16.27
CA GLU A 7 -47.81 23.48 -16.21
C GLU A 7 -46.39 22.86 -16.13
N THR A 8 -45.46 23.49 -15.40
CA THR A 8 -44.06 23.00 -15.22
C THR A 8 -43.88 22.19 -13.93
N GLY A 9 -44.94 21.53 -13.47
CA GLY A 9 -44.89 20.62 -12.32
C GLY A 9 -44.44 19.22 -12.71
N PHE A 10 -43.70 18.55 -11.82
CA PHE A 10 -43.40 17.13 -11.95
C PHE A 10 -44.71 16.34 -11.89
N THR A 11 -45.04 15.59 -12.95
CA THR A 11 -46.26 14.75 -12.95
C THR A 11 -46.08 13.58 -11.98
N LEU A 12 -47.17 13.05 -11.43
CA LEU A 12 -47.13 11.86 -10.56
C LEU A 12 -46.39 10.69 -11.22
N ILE A 13 -46.55 10.54 -12.54
CA ILE A 13 -45.85 9.55 -13.35
C ILE A 13 -44.34 9.78 -13.32
N ASN A 14 -43.89 11.02 -13.48
CA ASN A 14 -42.47 11.34 -13.38
C ASN A 14 -41.95 11.00 -11.98
N THR A 15 -42.70 11.30 -10.92
CA THR A 15 -42.30 11.00 -9.53
C THR A 15 -42.17 9.50 -9.29
N LEU A 16 -43.13 8.70 -9.76
CA LEU A 16 -43.08 7.24 -9.67
C LEU A 16 -41.93 6.66 -10.48
N LEU A 17 -41.68 7.17 -11.69
CA LEU A 17 -40.57 6.75 -12.53
C LEU A 17 -39.22 7.05 -11.85
N SER A 18 -39.05 8.26 -11.31
CA SER A 18 -37.85 8.61 -10.54
C SER A 18 -37.67 7.72 -9.31
N PHE A 19 -38.76 7.38 -8.61
CA PHE A 19 -38.70 6.48 -7.45
C PHE A 19 -38.25 5.07 -7.82
N VAL A 20 -38.75 4.52 -8.94
CA VAL A 20 -38.30 3.23 -9.47
C VAL A 20 -36.83 3.27 -9.84
N LEU A 21 -36.37 4.32 -10.52
CA LEU A 21 -34.96 4.47 -10.91
C LEU A 21 -34.03 4.56 -9.69
N ILE A 22 -34.43 5.28 -8.65
CA ILE A 22 -33.66 5.36 -7.39
C ILE A 22 -33.65 4.01 -6.68
N THR A 23 -34.80 3.34 -6.58
CA THR A 23 -34.90 2.06 -5.88
C THR A 23 -34.10 0.97 -6.60
N CYS A 24 -34.10 0.97 -7.94
CA CYS A 24 -33.30 0.06 -8.74
C CYS A 24 -31.80 0.34 -8.67
N SER A 25 -31.36 1.58 -8.39
CA SER A 25 -29.93 1.92 -8.30
C SER A 25 -29.31 1.62 -6.92
N LEU A 26 -30.13 1.57 -5.86
CA LEU A 26 -29.68 1.30 -4.48
C LEU A 26 -28.89 -0.01 -4.33
N PRO A 27 -29.32 -1.17 -4.87
CA PRO A 27 -28.55 -2.41 -4.76
C PRO A 27 -27.15 -2.31 -5.37
N PHE A 28 -27.01 -1.59 -6.49
CA PHE A 28 -25.70 -1.39 -7.13
C PHE A 28 -24.75 -0.55 -6.27
N LEU A 29 -25.26 0.48 -5.60
CA LEU A 29 -24.47 1.28 -4.67
C LEU A 29 -23.95 0.44 -3.50
N ILE A 30 -24.78 -0.45 -2.96
CA ILE A 30 -24.38 -1.34 -1.85
C ILE A 30 -23.23 -2.26 -2.28
N VAL A 31 -23.32 -2.87 -3.46
CA VAL A 31 -22.25 -3.74 -3.99
C VAL A 31 -20.95 -2.96 -4.21
N LEU A 32 -21.02 -1.74 -4.76
CA LEU A 32 -19.85 -0.90 -4.97
C LEU A 32 -19.17 -0.50 -3.65
N LEU A 33 -19.95 -0.16 -2.63
CA LEU A 33 -19.42 0.18 -1.31
C LEU A 33 -18.72 -1.00 -0.64
N GLN A 34 -19.29 -2.21 -0.71
CA GLN A 34 -18.65 -3.42 -0.16
C GLN A 34 -17.31 -3.72 -0.85
N LYS A 35 -17.26 -3.61 -2.18
CA LYS A 35 -16.02 -3.83 -2.93
C LYS A 35 -14.92 -2.80 -2.64
N SER A 36 -15.29 -1.57 -2.28
CA SER A 36 -14.31 -0.54 -1.92
C SER A 36 -13.48 -0.91 -0.69
N GLN A 37 -14.07 -1.60 0.30
CA GLN A 37 -13.36 -2.05 1.50
C GLN A 37 -12.41 -3.21 1.19
N GLU A 38 -12.83 -4.15 0.35
CA GLU A 38 -11.95 -5.24 -0.11
C GLU A 38 -10.75 -4.71 -0.91
N LEU A 39 -10.97 -3.67 -1.73
CA LEU A 39 -9.90 -3.02 -2.51
C LEU A 39 -8.83 -2.39 -1.62
N LEU A 40 -9.20 -1.78 -0.48
CA LEU A 40 -8.22 -1.19 0.44
C LEU A 40 -7.29 -2.25 1.04
N ASN A 41 -7.82 -3.41 1.42
CA ASN A 41 -7.01 -4.52 1.94
C ASN A 41 -6.10 -5.09 0.85
N LEU A 42 -6.61 -5.22 -0.38
CA LEU A 42 -5.83 -5.67 -1.53
C LEU A 42 -4.68 -4.70 -1.85
N GLU A 43 -4.93 -3.39 -1.79
CA GLU A 43 -3.90 -2.37 -2.00
C GLU A 43 -2.77 -2.45 -0.97
N GLU A 44 -3.10 -2.73 0.29
CA GLU A 44 -2.11 -2.95 1.34
C GLU A 44 -1.24 -4.17 1.03
N GLU A 45 -1.85 -5.32 0.78
CA GLU A 45 -1.14 -6.57 0.50
C GLU A 45 -0.21 -6.41 -0.72
N LEU A 46 -0.72 -5.80 -1.79
CA LEU A 46 0.08 -5.51 -2.99
C LEU A 46 1.25 -4.56 -2.70
N SER A 47 1.04 -3.54 -1.86
CA SER A 47 2.09 -2.60 -1.46
C SER A 47 3.20 -3.31 -0.69
N VAL A 48 2.85 -4.20 0.24
CA VAL A 48 3.82 -5.01 1.00
C VAL A 48 4.57 -5.98 0.07
N GLN A 49 3.87 -6.61 -0.87
CA GLN A 49 4.51 -7.47 -1.88
C GLN A 49 5.50 -6.68 -2.75
N HIS A 50 5.12 -5.50 -3.23
CA HIS A 50 6.03 -4.62 -3.99
C HIS A 50 7.27 -4.23 -3.18
N PHE A 51 7.09 -3.87 -1.91
CA PHE A 51 8.22 -3.62 -1.01
C PHE A 51 9.19 -4.81 -0.97
N PHE A 52 8.67 -6.03 -0.79
CA PHE A 52 9.50 -7.22 -0.77
C PHE A 52 10.23 -7.48 -2.09
N TYR A 53 9.63 -7.15 -3.23
CA TYR A 53 10.30 -7.25 -4.53
C TYR A 53 11.45 -6.25 -4.66
N PHE A 54 11.23 -4.98 -4.29
CA PHE A 54 12.29 -3.97 -4.34
C PHE A 54 13.45 -4.30 -3.40
N LEU A 55 13.13 -4.73 -2.18
CA LEU A 55 14.13 -5.17 -1.22
C LEU A 55 14.98 -6.33 -1.77
N GLN A 56 14.33 -7.31 -2.41
CA GLN A 56 15.04 -8.43 -3.00
C GLN A 56 15.92 -8.02 -4.20
N ASP A 57 15.49 -7.04 -5.01
CA ASP A 57 16.31 -6.50 -6.10
C ASP A 57 17.55 -5.77 -5.56
N ASP A 58 17.41 -4.95 -4.52
CA ASP A 58 18.55 -4.32 -3.83
C ASP A 58 19.51 -5.38 -3.27
N VAL A 59 18.98 -6.42 -2.60
CA VAL A 59 19.81 -7.50 -2.04
C VAL A 59 20.58 -8.25 -3.13
N LYS A 60 19.97 -8.52 -4.29
CA LYS A 60 20.67 -9.18 -5.43
C LYS A 60 21.82 -8.35 -6.00
N ARG A 61 21.73 -7.03 -5.88
CA ARG A 61 22.77 -6.07 -6.31
C ARG A 61 23.78 -5.78 -5.21
N SER A 62 23.49 -6.16 -3.98
CA SER A 62 24.40 -5.98 -2.86
C SER A 62 25.52 -7.03 -2.84
N ILE A 63 26.70 -6.57 -2.45
CA ILE A 63 27.89 -7.41 -2.21
C ILE A 63 28.10 -7.69 -0.72
N ASP A 64 27.46 -6.89 0.15
CA ASP A 64 27.49 -7.06 1.59
C ASP A 64 26.25 -6.41 2.21
N TYR A 65 25.85 -6.90 3.39
CA TYR A 65 24.78 -6.31 4.18
C TYR A 65 25.04 -6.44 5.68
N GLN A 66 24.49 -5.50 6.45
CA GLN A 66 24.50 -5.52 7.90
C GLN A 66 23.15 -5.01 8.43
N ILE A 67 22.68 -5.60 9.53
CA ILE A 67 21.48 -5.15 10.23
C ILE A 67 21.90 -4.48 11.54
N ILE A 68 21.51 -3.22 11.72
CA ILE A 68 21.81 -2.43 12.92
C ILE A 68 20.51 -1.76 13.37
N ARG A 69 20.03 -2.08 14.57
CA ARG A 69 18.82 -1.46 15.19
C ARG A 69 17.58 -1.47 14.27
N ASP A 70 17.25 -2.63 13.69
CA ASP A 70 16.15 -2.77 12.73
C ASP A 70 16.27 -1.90 11.47
N GLU A 71 17.50 -1.52 11.11
CA GLU A 71 17.82 -0.91 9.83
C GLU A 71 18.77 -1.82 9.06
N LEU A 72 18.47 -2.01 7.77
CA LEU A 72 19.30 -2.75 6.84
C LEU A 72 20.24 -1.77 6.13
N TYR A 73 21.53 -2.03 6.22
CA TYR A 73 22.55 -1.32 5.46
C TYR A 73 23.15 -2.30 4.46
N MET A 74 23.23 -1.89 3.20
CA MET A 74 23.76 -2.71 2.11
C MET A 74 24.81 -1.92 1.33
N THR A 75 25.86 -2.61 0.92
CA THR A 75 26.80 -2.09 -0.06
C THR A 75 26.46 -2.69 -1.41
N LEU A 76 26.11 -1.85 -2.39
CA LEU A 76 25.86 -2.29 -3.77
C LEU A 76 27.15 -2.62 -4.51
N ASP A 77 27.06 -3.44 -5.55
CA ASP A 77 28.16 -3.71 -6.50
C ASP A 77 28.76 -2.44 -7.15
N THR A 78 27.96 -1.37 -7.26
CA THR A 78 28.39 -0.03 -7.68
C THR A 78 29.22 0.73 -6.64
N GLY A 79 29.37 0.20 -5.41
CA GLY A 79 30.03 0.84 -4.26
C GLY A 79 29.13 1.79 -3.47
N LYS A 80 27.88 2.01 -3.90
CA LYS A 80 26.91 2.86 -3.19
C LYS A 80 26.40 2.20 -1.92
N GLN A 81 26.09 3.02 -0.92
CA GLN A 81 25.55 2.59 0.36
C GLN A 81 24.04 2.79 0.36
N VAL A 82 23.28 1.71 0.58
CA VAL A 82 21.83 1.74 0.70
C VAL A 82 21.46 1.50 2.16
N GLN A 83 20.59 2.35 2.70
CA GLN A 83 19.99 2.18 4.02
C GLN A 83 18.49 2.03 3.86
N ILE A 84 17.93 0.98 4.44
CA ILE A 84 16.48 0.74 4.51
C ILE A 84 16.09 0.63 5.98
N GLY A 85 15.10 1.41 6.39
CA GLY A 85 14.66 1.42 7.78
C GLY A 85 13.34 2.14 7.96
N ARG A 86 12.74 1.95 9.14
CA ARG A 86 11.49 2.62 9.49
C ARG A 86 11.75 4.05 9.97
N ASN A 87 10.98 5.00 9.45
CA ASN A 87 10.94 6.37 9.94
C ASN A 87 9.48 6.76 10.17
N GLY A 88 9.05 6.88 11.42
CA GLY A 88 7.63 7.05 11.75
C GLY A 88 6.80 5.89 11.20
N HIS A 89 5.78 6.19 10.39
CA HIS A 89 4.88 5.18 9.79
C HIS A 89 5.27 4.76 8.38
N VAL A 90 6.51 5.02 7.94
CA VAL A 90 6.99 4.62 6.62
C VAL A 90 8.27 3.81 6.71
N ILE A 91 8.44 2.86 5.79
CA ILE A 91 9.74 2.27 5.48
C ILE A 91 10.32 3.08 4.34
N ARG A 92 11.54 3.60 4.55
CA ARG A 92 12.25 4.42 3.56
C ARG A 92 13.54 3.73 3.14
N ARG A 93 13.94 4.00 1.91
CA ARG A 93 15.26 3.72 1.37
C ARG A 93 16.01 5.03 1.16
N THR A 94 17.28 5.04 1.50
CA THR A 94 18.20 6.15 1.26
C THR A 94 19.47 5.63 0.62
N VAL A 95 19.99 6.34 -0.39
CA VAL A 95 21.22 5.97 -1.10
C VAL A 95 22.28 7.03 -0.85
N ASP A 96 23.45 6.62 -0.38
CA ASP A 96 24.57 7.51 -0.04
C ASP A 96 24.17 8.68 0.88
N GLN A 97 23.19 8.44 1.75
CA GLN A 97 22.59 9.45 2.64
C GLN A 97 21.97 10.65 1.89
N LYS A 98 21.75 10.54 0.58
CA LYS A 98 21.18 11.58 -0.29
C LYS A 98 19.79 11.18 -0.76
N GLY A 99 18.83 12.05 -0.44
CA GLY A 99 17.43 11.81 -0.78
C GLY A 99 16.83 10.65 0.01
N TYR A 100 15.55 10.38 -0.26
CA TYR A 100 14.88 9.19 0.23
C TYR A 100 13.78 8.78 -0.74
N GLU A 101 13.51 7.49 -0.76
CA GLU A 101 12.39 6.89 -1.47
C GLU A 101 11.52 6.18 -0.45
N ILE A 102 10.20 6.38 -0.53
CA ILE A 102 9.26 5.73 0.38
C ILE A 102 8.85 4.41 -0.26
N TYR A 103 9.21 3.32 0.41
CA TYR A 103 8.96 1.97 -0.06
C TYR A 103 7.64 1.42 0.44
N LEU A 104 7.29 1.71 1.69
CA LEU A 104 6.03 1.28 2.29
C LEU A 104 5.51 2.35 3.24
N ARG A 105 4.18 2.52 3.28
CA ARG A 105 3.47 3.45 4.15
C ARG A 105 2.58 2.69 5.12
N ASN A 106 2.06 3.39 6.13
CA ASN A 106 1.12 2.84 7.11
C ASN A 106 1.72 1.64 7.87
N VAL A 107 3.01 1.74 8.22
CA VAL A 107 3.74 0.70 8.95
C VAL A 107 3.72 1.00 10.45
N GLN A 108 3.16 0.07 11.21
CA GLN A 108 3.09 0.12 12.67
C GLN A 108 4.41 -0.34 13.30
N SER A 109 4.96 -1.47 12.86
CA SER A 109 6.25 -2.00 13.32
C SER A 109 7.02 -2.64 12.16
N PHE A 110 8.36 -2.61 12.25
CA PHE A 110 9.28 -3.16 11.27
C PHE A 110 10.47 -3.73 12.02
N HIS A 111 10.74 -5.01 11.81
CA HIS A 111 11.84 -5.72 12.47
C HIS A 111 12.63 -6.54 11.47
N LEU A 112 13.93 -6.62 11.73
CA LEU A 112 14.88 -7.37 10.92
C LEU A 112 15.65 -8.35 11.80
N TYR A 113 15.61 -9.62 11.43
CA TYR A 113 16.31 -10.67 12.17
C TYR A 113 17.36 -11.32 11.27
N ASN A 114 18.61 -11.32 11.70
CA ASN A 114 19.68 -12.02 11.00
C ASN A 114 19.42 -13.53 10.99
N LEU A 115 19.59 -14.15 9.83
CA LEU A 115 19.59 -15.59 9.61
C LEU A 115 20.97 -16.04 9.11
N LYS A 116 21.23 -17.35 9.09
CA LYS A 116 22.52 -17.89 8.62
C LYS A 116 22.80 -17.65 7.13
N TYR A 117 21.75 -17.38 6.34
CA TYR A 117 21.79 -17.28 4.88
C TYR A 117 21.17 -15.98 4.35
N GLY A 118 20.93 -15.00 5.23
CA GLY A 118 20.17 -13.80 4.90
C GLY A 118 19.48 -13.23 6.13
N PHE A 119 18.25 -12.75 5.98
CA PHE A 119 17.50 -12.16 7.08
C PHE A 119 15.99 -12.32 6.92
N LEU A 120 15.28 -12.33 8.04
CA LEU A 120 13.82 -12.29 8.10
C LEU A 120 13.38 -10.84 8.24
N VAL A 121 12.41 -10.45 7.43
CA VAL A 121 11.72 -9.17 7.51
C VAL A 121 10.34 -9.40 8.09
N SER A 122 10.02 -8.70 9.18
CA SER A 122 8.69 -8.72 9.80
C SER A 122 8.08 -7.32 9.78
N ILE A 123 6.86 -7.21 9.24
CA ILE A 123 6.11 -5.96 9.10
C ILE A 123 4.74 -6.12 9.74
N GLU A 124 4.36 -5.14 10.53
CA GLU A 124 2.99 -4.94 10.99
C GLU A 124 2.47 -3.62 10.41
N MET A 125 1.30 -3.68 9.78
CA MET A 125 0.62 -2.52 9.20
C MET A 125 -0.28 -1.87 10.24
N THR A 126 -0.60 -0.58 10.08
CA THR A 126 -1.49 0.14 11.01
C THR A 126 -2.92 -0.37 11.01
N THR A 127 -3.31 -1.13 9.99
CA THR A 127 -4.60 -1.84 9.86
C THR A 127 -4.62 -3.15 10.68
N GLY A 128 -3.47 -3.62 11.15
CA GLY A 128 -3.30 -4.90 11.84
C GLY A 128 -2.78 -6.05 10.95
N GLY A 129 -2.60 -5.82 9.65
CA GLY A 129 -1.99 -6.81 8.74
C GLY A 129 -0.56 -7.14 9.15
N GLN A 130 -0.22 -8.43 9.21
CA GLN A 130 1.12 -8.91 9.56
C GLN A 130 1.72 -9.70 8.40
N TYR A 131 2.95 -9.37 8.05
CA TYR A 131 3.63 -9.92 6.89
C TYR A 131 5.07 -10.25 7.23
N GLU A 132 5.51 -11.43 6.81
CA GLU A 132 6.87 -11.90 7.01
C GLU A 132 7.46 -12.43 5.71
N LYS A 133 8.75 -12.16 5.50
CA LYS A 133 9.49 -12.74 4.38
C LYS A 133 10.95 -12.95 4.71
N GLU A 134 11.42 -14.16 4.46
CA GLU A 134 12.85 -14.45 4.44
C GLU A 134 13.47 -13.95 3.14
N ILE A 135 14.53 -13.16 3.27
CA ILE A 135 15.33 -12.68 2.16
C ILE A 135 16.69 -13.36 2.21
N ILE A 136 16.96 -14.17 1.19
CA ILE A 136 18.22 -14.88 1.05
C ILE A 136 19.28 -13.93 0.47
N PHE A 137 20.43 -13.87 1.13
CA PHE A 137 21.60 -13.17 0.63
C PHE A 137 22.51 -14.18 -0.07
N TYR A 138 22.67 -14.03 -1.38
CA TYR A 138 23.55 -14.88 -2.18
C TYR A 138 24.96 -14.30 -2.15
N ASN A 139 25.86 -14.96 -1.43
CA ASN A 139 27.27 -14.60 -1.45
C ASN A 139 27.82 -14.84 -2.87
N LYS A 140 28.34 -13.80 -3.54
CA LYS A 140 28.94 -13.89 -4.87
C LYS A 140 30.42 -14.24 -4.78
#